data_AF-A0A4S1W7A4-F1
#
_entry.id   AF-A0A4S1W7A4-F1
#
_cell.length_a   1.000
_cell.length_b   1.000
_cell.length_c   1.000
_cell.angle_alpha   90.00
_cell.angle_beta   90.00
_cell.angle_gamma   90.00
#
_symmetry.space_group_name_H-M   'P 1'
#
loop_
_entity.id
_entity.type
_entity.pdbx_description
1 polymer ?
#
loop_
_entity_poly.entity_id
_entity_poly.type
_entity_poly.pdbx_seq_one_letter_code
_entity_poly.pdbx_strand_id
1 'polypeptide(L)' 'MDRAALAERLAVARDRYPIYLGPLLVLLALGISASAWLGWVAGTLLALLTLNKLLPRLAGRR' A
#
# COMPACT_ATOMS: atom_id res chain seq x y z
N MET A 1 13.63 -10.04 -13.50
CA MET A 1 12.18 -10.35 -13.34
C MET A 1 11.45 -9.69 -14.49
N ASP A 2 10.59 -10.43 -15.19
CA ASP A 2 9.79 -9.89 -16.29
C ASP A 2 8.88 -8.76 -15.85
N ARG A 3 8.81 -7.68 -16.63
CA ARG A 3 7.92 -6.54 -16.35
C ARG A 3 6.45 -6.97 -16.29
N ALA A 4 6.08 -7.97 -17.09
CA ALA A 4 4.74 -8.57 -17.08
C ALA A 4 4.41 -9.23 -15.73
N ALA A 5 5.32 -10.05 -15.20
CA ALA A 5 5.14 -10.71 -13.91
C ALA A 5 5.08 -9.72 -12.73
N LEU A 6 5.81 -8.60 -12.83
CA LEU A 6 5.73 -7.49 -11.86
C LEU A 6 4.38 -6.79 -11.88
N ALA A 7 3.85 -6.50 -13.08
CA ALA A 7 2.54 -5.88 -13.24
C ALA A 7 1.40 -6.76 -12.70
N GLU A 8 1.50 -8.07 -12.94
CA GLU A 8 0.51 -9.05 -12.47
C GLU A 8 0.48 -9.14 -10.94
N ARG A 9 1.66 -9.19 -10.30
CA ARG A 9 1.79 -9.13 -8.83
C ARG A 9 1.24 -7.83 -8.25
N LEU A 10 1.48 -6.70 -8.92
CA LEU A 10 0.94 -5.41 -8.53
C LEU A 10 -0.59 -5.39 -8.61
N ALA A 11 -1.17 -6.00 -9.66
CA ALA A 11 -2.62 -6.11 -9.82
C ALA A 11 -3.24 -6.96 -8.71
N VAL A 12 -2.64 -8.10 -8.37
CA VAL A 12 -3.09 -8.95 -7.25
C VAL A 12 -3.00 -8.20 -5.92
N ALA A 13 -1.91 -7.46 -5.67
CA ALA A 13 -1.76 -6.64 -4.47
C ALA A 13 -2.81 -5.52 -4.40
N ARG A 14 -3.21 -4.96 -5.56
CA ARG A 14 -4.26 -3.95 -5.65
C ARG A 14 -5.64 -4.51 -5.33
N ASP A 15 -5.94 -5.73 -5.77
CA ASP A 15 -7.22 -6.40 -5.52
C ASP A 15 -7.38 -6.80 -4.05
N ARG A 16 -6.29 -7.26 -3.44
CA ARG A 16 -6.21 -7.63 -2.02
C ARG A 16 -5.94 -6.44 -1.09
N TYR A 17 -5.96 -5.21 -1.60
CA TYR A 17 -5.79 -3.99 -0.83
C TYR A 17 -6.56 -3.93 0.50
N PRO A 18 -7.88 -4.23 0.57
CA PRO A 18 -8.62 -4.14 1.83
C PRO A 18 -8.11 -5.12 2.91
N ILE A 19 -7.54 -6.26 2.49
CA ILE A 19 -6.95 -7.27 3.40
C ILE A 19 -5.66 -6.72 4.03
N TYR A 20 -4.86 -5.97 3.27
CA TYR A 20 -3.62 -5.38 3.77
C TYR A 20 -3.84 -4.07 4.53
N LEU A 21 -4.93 -3.35 4.23
CA LEU A 21 -5.25 -2.06 4.83
C LEU A 21 -5.43 -2.16 6.35
N GLY A 22 -6.18 -3.15 6.83
CA GLY A 22 -6.46 -3.33 8.25
C GLY A 22 -5.19 -3.49 9.10
N PRO A 23 -4.33 -4.49 8.80
CA PRO A 23 -3.06 -4.68 9.49
C PRO A 23 -2.15 -3.46 9.42
N LEU A 24 -2.06 -2.79 8.26
CA LEU A 24 -1.23 -1.59 8.10
C LEU A 24 -1.74 -0.41 8.92
N LEU A 25 -3.05 -0.20 9.03
CA LEU A 25 -3.63 0.84 9.88
C LEU A 25 -3.39 0.56 11.37
N VAL A 26 -3.52 -0.70 11.79
CA VAL A 26 -3.20 -1.12 13.16
C VAL A 26 -1.70 -0.94 13.44
N LEU A 27 -0.84 -1.34 12.50
CA LEU A 27 0.61 -1.18 12.61
C LEU A 27 1.00 0.30 12.65
N LEU A 28 0.31 1.16 11.91
CA LEU A 28 0.51 2.60 11.95
C LEU A 28 0.10 3.18 13.31
N ALA A 29 -1.10 2.84 13.79
CA ALA A 29 -1.61 3.34 15.07
C ALA A 29 -0.70 2.92 16.25
N LEU A 30 -0.29 1.65 16.29
CA LEU A 30 0.62 1.13 17.32
C LEU A 30 2.06 1.64 17.10
N GLY A 31 2.51 1.70 15.85
CA GLY A 31 3.85 2.12 15.48
C GLY A 31 4.12 3.56 15.88
N ILE A 32 3.18 4.48 15.65
CA ILE A 32 3.32 5.90 16.06
C ILE A 32 3.46 6.02 17.57
N SER A 33 2.74 5.21 18.35
CA SER A 33 2.84 5.22 19.82
C SER A 33 4.12 4.59 20.36
N ALA A 34 4.70 3.62 19.64
CA ALA A 34 5.86 2.86 20.10
C ALA A 34 7.20 3.44 19.62
N SER A 35 7.27 3.91 18.37
CA SER A 35 8.50 4.45 17.77
C SER A 35 8.20 5.29 16.53
N ALA A 36 8.71 6.52 16.53
CA ALA A 36 8.58 7.44 15.40
C ALA A 36 9.07 6.84 14.08
N TRP A 37 10.14 6.04 14.10
CA TRP A 37 10.65 5.35 12.90
C TRP A 37 9.67 4.31 12.35
N LEU A 38 9.07 3.53 13.26
CA LEU A 38 8.15 2.45 12.89
C LEU A 38 6.83 3.01 12.33
N GLY A 39 6.32 4.08 12.94
CA GLY A 39 5.19 4.84 12.39
C GLY A 39 5.47 5.42 11.01
N TRP A 40 6.69 5.95 10.78
CA TRP A 40 7.10 6.46 9.47
C TRP A 40 7.13 5.37 8.39
N VAL A 41 7.72 4.22 8.70
CA VAL A 41 7.78 3.08 7.77
C VAL A 41 6.37 2.56 7.46
N ALA A 42 5.53 2.36 8.49
CA ALA A 42 4.15 1.91 8.33
C ALA A 42 3.34 2.90 7.48
N GLY A 43 3.49 4.21 7.73
CA GLY A 43 2.80 5.26 7.00
C GLY A 43 3.23 5.33 5.54
N THR A 44 4.53 5.19 5.28
CA THR A 44 5.07 5.15 3.91
C THR A 44 4.55 3.94 3.14
N LEU A 45 4.52 2.76 3.76
CA LEU A 45 3.95 1.55 3.16
C LEU A 45 2.46 1.71 2.86
N LEU A 46 1.70 2.28 3.81
CA LEU A 46 0.28 2.58 3.63
C LEU A 46 0.08 3.56 2.47
N ALA A 47 0.89 4.63 2.39
CA ALA A 47 0.83 5.63 1.32
C ALA A 47 1.13 5.02 -0.06
N LEU A 48 2.19 4.19 -0.16
CA LEU A 48 2.54 3.50 -1.40
C LEU A 48 1.43 2.54 -1.84
N LEU A 49 0.86 1.78 -0.90
CA LEU A 49 -0.27 0.88 -1.18
C LEU A 49 -1.49 1.69 -1.67
N THR A 50 -1.77 2.82 -1.02
CA THR A 50 -2.89 3.72 -1.35
C THR A 50 -2.72 4.33 -2.74
N LEU A 51 -1.51 4.81 -3.05
CA LEU A 51 -1.15 5.32 -4.37
C LEU A 51 -1.26 4.23 -5.44
N ASN A 52 -0.78 3.02 -5.18
CA ASN A 52 -0.90 1.91 -6.13
C ASN A 52 -2.36 1.57 -6.49
N LYS A 53 -3.30 1.78 -5.55
CA LYS A 53 -4.74 1.65 -5.81
C LYS A 53 -5.35 2.85 -6.52
N LEU A 54 -4.89 4.07 -6.21
CA LEU A 54 -5.43 5.32 -6.74
C LEU A 54 -4.89 5.69 -8.12
N LEU A 55 -3.61 5.46 -8.41
CA LEU A 55 -2.98 5.76 -9.70
C LEU A 55 -3.77 5.22 -10.90
N PRO A 56 -4.14 3.93 -10.95
CA PRO A 56 -4.90 3.40 -12.09
C PRO A 56 -6.32 3.97 -12.19
N ARG A 57 -6.93 4.40 -11.07
CA ARG A 57 -8.24 5.08 -11.08
C ARG A 57 -8.15 6.51 -11.61
N LEU A 58 -7.02 7.18 -11.40
CA LEU A 58 -6.75 8.52 -11.92
C LEU A 58 -6.30 8.48 -13.39
N ALA A 59 -5.53 7.46 -13.76
CA ALA A 59 -5.07 7.25 -15.13
C ALA A 59 -6.20 6.80 -16.09
N GLY A 60 -7.19 6.05 -15.60
CA GLY A 60 -8.35 5.62 -16.40
C GLY A 60 -9.43 6.70 -16.64
N ARG A 61 -9.18 7.97 -16.28
CA ARG A 61 -10.06 9.12 -16.54
C ARG A 61 -9.56 10.02 -17.68
N ARG A 62 -8.61 9.57 -18.51
CA ARG A 62 -8.18 10.23 -19.75
C ARG A 62 -8.38 9.28 -20.92
#